data_AF-A0A820XSL6-F1
#
_entry.id   AF-A0A820XSL6-F1
#
_cell.length_a   1.000
_cell.length_b   1.000
_cell.length_c   1.000
_cell.angle_alpha   90.00
_cell.angle_beta   90.00
_cell.angle_gamma   90.00
#
_symmetry.space_group_name_H-M   'P 1'
#
loop_
_entity.id
_entity.type
_entity.pdbx_description
1 polymer ?
#
loop_
_entity_poly.entity_id
_entity_poly.type
_entity_poly.pdbx_seq_one_letter_code
_entity_poly.pdbx_strand_id
1 'polypeptide(L)'
;NPSYNDLACQPEYRLSECRFDGDDHLCPSKFNLFDNIFDELVDRCLSKFRYINFRKTDEENISERRSMLLQRIVEHRNNSTSNGLHLRSIIIENLMILIKKHPPPDKTRFVDWRHDILTNGVTIASSRSFYDAFQVTISMFYEAYLSLLLVHLEKYQFFDAYLFLANNHDELMQAYLSKLWIDSLKASLESIGMTTMNLDVINISLVFGLRLPCAATEYEKIRNIRKK
;
A
#
# COMPACT_ATOMS: atom_id res chain seq x y z
N ASN A 1 30.17 5.95 17.23
CA ASN A 1 29.27 6.99 17.76
C ASN A 1 29.14 8.10 16.74
N PRO A 2 28.08 8.15 15.94
CA PRO A 2 27.76 9.35 15.19
C PRO A 2 27.46 10.47 16.18
N SER A 3 27.93 11.69 15.91
CA SER A 3 27.76 12.82 16.80
C SER A 3 26.31 13.33 16.74
N TYR A 4 25.83 13.96 17.80
CA TYR A 4 24.48 14.55 17.86
C TYR A 4 24.21 15.55 16.72
N ASN A 5 25.27 16.08 16.10
CA ASN A 5 25.21 16.99 14.94
C ASN A 5 24.96 16.26 13.60
N ASP A 6 25.22 14.95 13.51
CA ASP A 6 24.92 14.16 12.31
C ASP A 6 23.43 13.74 12.23
N LEU A 7 22.73 13.80 13.37
CA LEU A 7 21.28 13.59 13.49
C LEU A 7 20.48 14.89 13.37
N ALA A 8 21.15 16.04 13.39
CA ALA A 8 20.55 17.35 13.13
C ALA A 8 20.38 17.55 11.62
N CYS A 9 19.63 16.66 10.96
CA CYS A 9 19.07 16.96 9.65
C CYS A 9 18.23 18.23 9.78
N GLN A 10 18.54 19.21 8.93
CA GLN A 10 18.03 20.57 8.96
C GLN A 10 16.51 20.64 9.17
N PRO A 11 16.00 21.75 9.76
CA PRO A 11 14.59 21.93 10.11
C PRO A 11 13.57 21.71 8.97
N GLU A 12 14.03 21.65 7.71
CA GLU A 12 13.21 21.67 6.51
C GLU A 12 12.94 20.28 5.88
N TYR A 13 13.62 19.20 6.28
CA TYR A 13 13.44 17.89 5.64
C TYR A 13 12.10 17.23 5.99
N ARG A 14 11.19 17.20 5.02
CA ARG A 14 9.97 16.37 5.09
C ARG A 14 10.33 14.89 4.90
N LEU A 15 9.61 13.97 5.53
CA LEU A 15 9.79 12.53 5.27
C LEU A 15 9.59 12.17 3.78
N SER A 16 8.80 12.97 3.06
CA SER A 16 8.61 12.89 1.60
C SER A 16 9.84 13.29 0.77
N GLU A 17 10.83 13.95 1.38
CA GLU A 17 12.01 14.54 0.72
C GLU A 17 13.31 13.77 0.99
N CYS A 18 13.28 12.71 1.81
CA CYS A 18 14.37 11.74 1.89
C CYS A 18 14.55 11.07 0.52
N ARG A 19 15.46 11.61 -0.29
CA ARG A 19 15.78 11.08 -1.62
C ARG A 19 16.52 9.75 -1.51
N PHE A 20 16.17 8.86 -2.44
CA PHE A 20 16.80 7.58 -2.71
C PHE A 20 17.86 7.63 -3.82
N ASP A 21 18.21 8.84 -4.25
CA ASP A 21 19.21 9.03 -5.31
C ASP A 21 20.60 8.83 -4.71
N GLY A 22 21.41 8.02 -5.38
CA GLY A 22 22.68 7.49 -4.91
C GLY A 22 23.84 8.47 -4.77
N ASP A 23 23.59 9.70 -4.33
CA ASP A 23 24.64 10.64 -3.93
C ASP A 23 24.88 10.57 -2.41
N ASP A 24 26.10 10.17 -2.05
CA ASP A 24 26.52 9.64 -0.74
C ASP A 24 26.70 10.67 0.38
N HIS A 25 26.16 11.89 0.27
CA HIS A 25 26.40 12.92 1.27
C HIS A 25 25.10 13.60 1.70
N LEU A 26 24.65 13.27 2.92
CA LEU A 26 23.65 13.95 3.80
C LEU A 26 22.35 13.20 4.14
N CYS A 27 22.21 11.93 3.77
CA CYS A 27 21.26 11.01 4.42
C CYS A 27 22.03 9.77 4.87
N PRO A 28 21.93 9.33 6.14
CA PRO A 28 22.65 8.17 6.60
C PRO A 28 22.12 6.93 5.87
N SER A 29 22.91 6.46 4.89
CA SER A 29 22.78 5.23 4.11
C SER A 29 21.50 5.08 3.28
N LYS A 30 21.66 4.69 2.00
CA LYS A 30 20.60 4.19 1.12
C LYS A 30 19.61 3.33 1.89
N PHE A 31 18.44 3.89 2.14
CA PHE A 31 17.48 3.35 3.09
C PHE A 31 16.66 2.22 2.44
N ASN A 32 17.28 1.07 2.18
CA ASN A 32 16.66 -0.06 1.48
C ASN A 32 15.56 -0.78 2.30
N LEU A 33 14.72 -0.01 3.03
CA LEU A 33 13.60 -0.41 3.87
C LEU A 33 12.63 -1.34 3.13
N PHE A 34 12.45 -1.12 1.82
CA PHE A 34 11.54 -1.89 0.98
C PHE A 34 11.96 -3.34 0.72
N ASP A 35 13.24 -3.68 0.81
CA ASP A 35 13.63 -5.05 0.48
C ASP A 35 13.41 -6.03 1.63
N ASN A 36 13.50 -5.57 2.88
CA ASN A 36 13.40 -6.45 4.05
C ASN A 36 12.13 -6.25 4.89
N ILE A 37 11.52 -5.06 4.88
CA ILE A 37 10.37 -4.74 5.75
C ILE A 37 9.06 -4.64 4.96
N PHE A 38 9.11 -4.59 3.62
CA PHE A 38 7.89 -4.45 2.80
C PHE A 38 6.93 -5.61 2.98
N ASP A 39 7.41 -6.85 3.05
CA ASP A 39 6.55 -8.03 3.19
C ASP A 39 5.78 -7.97 4.52
N GLU A 40 6.46 -7.54 5.58
CA GLU A 40 5.87 -7.32 6.90
C GLU A 40 4.87 -6.16 6.89
N LEU A 41 5.17 -5.07 6.19
CA LEU A 41 4.27 -3.93 6.02
C LEU A 41 3.00 -4.33 5.25
N VAL A 42 3.13 -5.14 4.20
CA VAL A 42 1.99 -5.64 3.42
C VAL A 42 1.10 -6.50 4.33
N ASP A 43 1.66 -7.45 5.07
CA ASP A 43 0.85 -8.30 5.95
C ASP A 43 0.17 -7.48 7.06
N ARG A 44 0.90 -6.54 7.69
CA ARG A 44 0.31 -5.60 8.66
C ARG A 44 -0.85 -4.82 8.06
N CYS A 45 -0.72 -4.29 6.85
CA CYS A 45 -1.80 -3.53 6.20
C CYS A 45 -2.99 -4.42 5.85
N LEU A 46 -2.77 -5.60 5.27
CA LEU A 46 -3.85 -6.54 4.93
C LEU A 46 -4.57 -7.07 6.18
N SER A 47 -3.88 -7.15 7.31
CA SER A 47 -4.49 -7.54 8.59
C SER A 47 -5.56 -6.56 9.10
N LYS A 48 -5.52 -5.30 8.65
CA LYS A 48 -6.51 -4.27 9.00
C LYS A 48 -7.84 -4.45 8.28
N PHE A 49 -7.88 -5.28 7.22
CA PHE A 49 -9.08 -5.46 6.41
C PHE A 49 -10.07 -6.38 7.12
N ARG A 50 -11.26 -5.85 7.39
CA ARG A 50 -12.41 -6.60 7.86
C ARG A 50 -13.40 -6.73 6.73
N TYR A 51 -13.46 -7.91 6.16
CA TYR A 51 -14.39 -8.22 5.09
C TYR A 51 -15.79 -8.44 5.65
N ILE A 52 -16.75 -7.67 5.16
CA ILE A 52 -18.16 -7.83 5.51
C ILE A 52 -18.77 -8.84 4.54
N ASN A 53 -18.95 -10.08 5.00
CA ASN A 53 -19.55 -11.16 4.22
C ASN A 53 -21.03 -11.36 4.55
N PHE A 54 -21.79 -11.83 3.55
CA PHE A 54 -23.19 -12.20 3.71
C PHE A 54 -23.39 -13.72 3.89
N ARG A 55 -22.36 -14.56 3.66
CA ARG A 55 -22.45 -16.03 3.73
C ARG A 55 -21.22 -16.65 4.38
N LYS A 56 -21.40 -17.75 5.14
CA LYS A 56 -20.30 -18.50 5.78
C LYS A 56 -19.32 -19.14 4.79
N THR A 57 -19.80 -19.59 3.63
CA THR A 57 -18.96 -20.14 2.55
C THR A 57 -17.93 -19.15 2.02
N ASP A 58 -18.15 -17.86 2.25
CA ASP A 58 -17.27 -16.81 1.75
C ASP A 58 -16.07 -16.58 2.68
N GLU A 59 -16.08 -17.09 3.92
CA GLU A 59 -14.97 -16.94 4.87
C GLU A 59 -13.73 -17.74 4.47
N GLU A 60 -13.92 -19.01 4.08
CA GLU A 60 -12.82 -19.87 3.59
C GLU A 60 -12.20 -19.28 2.31
N ASN A 61 -13.06 -18.80 1.39
CA ASN A 61 -12.63 -18.15 0.15
C ASN A 61 -11.81 -16.88 0.40
N ILE A 62 -12.10 -16.12 1.45
CA ILE A 62 -11.29 -14.95 1.83
C ILE A 62 -9.89 -15.36 2.27
N SER A 63 -9.79 -16.39 3.12
CA SER A 63 -8.50 -16.82 3.67
C SER A 63 -7.59 -17.34 2.56
N GLU A 64 -8.13 -18.16 1.65
CA GLU A 64 -7.42 -18.65 0.49
C GLU A 64 -6.97 -17.49 -0.42
N ARG A 65 -7.89 -16.58 -0.75
CA ARG A 65 -7.59 -15.39 -1.56
C ARG A 65 -6.48 -14.53 -0.95
N ARG A 66 -6.54 -14.26 0.36
CA ARG A 66 -5.51 -13.47 1.04
C ARG A 66 -4.14 -14.17 0.96
N SER A 67 -4.13 -15.49 1.12
CA SER A 67 -2.90 -16.28 1.00
C SER A 67 -2.33 -16.19 -0.42
N MET A 68 -3.16 -16.30 -1.44
CA MET A 68 -2.75 -16.12 -2.84
C MET A 68 -2.20 -14.71 -3.11
N LEU A 69 -2.84 -13.66 -2.57
CA LEU A 69 -2.37 -12.29 -2.73
C LEU A 69 -1.01 -12.07 -2.07
N LEU A 70 -0.85 -12.51 -0.82
CA LEU A 70 0.44 -12.46 -0.13
C LEU A 70 1.52 -13.19 -0.91
N GLN A 71 1.23 -14.41 -1.36
CA GLN A 71 2.12 -15.19 -2.19
C GLN A 71 2.55 -14.43 -3.45
N ARG A 72 1.62 -13.84 -4.20
CA ARG A 72 1.93 -13.06 -5.41
C ARG A 72 2.71 -11.78 -5.13
N ILE A 73 2.54 -11.14 -3.98
CA ILE A 73 3.29 -9.93 -3.62
C ILE A 73 4.73 -10.29 -3.16
N VAL A 74 4.90 -11.44 -2.51
CA VAL A 74 6.18 -11.88 -1.92
C VAL A 74 7.05 -12.67 -2.90
N GLU A 75 6.49 -13.63 -3.65
CA GLU A 75 7.25 -14.56 -4.50
C GLU A 75 7.94 -13.87 -5.69
N HIS A 76 7.41 -12.75 -6.18
CA HIS A 76 8.00 -12.01 -7.29
C HIS A 76 9.22 -11.15 -6.91
N ARG A 77 9.84 -11.40 -5.74
CA ARG A 77 11.08 -10.72 -5.31
C ARG A 77 12.26 -10.91 -6.28
N ASN A 78 12.34 -12.04 -6.98
CA ASN A 78 13.54 -12.46 -7.74
C ASN A 78 13.31 -12.75 -9.24
N ASN A 79 12.09 -12.68 -9.76
CA ASN A 79 11.80 -13.08 -11.16
C ASN A 79 11.79 -11.86 -12.08
N SER A 80 12.96 -11.46 -12.56
CA SER A 80 13.18 -10.40 -13.57
C SER A 80 12.92 -10.86 -15.01
N THR A 81 12.41 -12.07 -15.23
CA THR A 81 12.39 -12.75 -16.54
C THR A 81 11.02 -12.96 -17.16
N SER A 82 9.92 -12.58 -16.51
CA SER A 82 8.61 -12.58 -17.17
C SER A 82 8.22 -11.15 -17.57
N ASN A 83 7.88 -10.92 -18.84
CA ASN A 83 7.26 -9.68 -19.33
C ASN A 83 5.84 -9.42 -18.76
N GLY A 84 5.49 -10.07 -17.65
CA GLY A 84 4.19 -10.05 -17.03
C GLY A 84 4.02 -8.92 -16.02
N LEU A 85 2.78 -8.67 -15.67
CA LEU A 85 2.40 -7.66 -14.68
C LEU A 85 2.82 -8.14 -13.28
N HIS A 86 3.83 -7.51 -12.67
CA HIS A 86 4.29 -7.86 -11.33
C HIS A 86 3.61 -7.00 -10.27
N LEU A 87 2.75 -7.61 -9.45
CA LEU A 87 1.94 -6.89 -8.45
C LEU A 87 2.81 -6.13 -7.44
N ARG A 88 3.92 -6.72 -6.98
CA ARG A 88 4.88 -6.06 -6.07
C ARG A 88 5.40 -4.75 -6.65
N SER A 89 5.92 -4.79 -7.87
CA SER A 89 6.50 -3.64 -8.55
C SER A 89 5.46 -2.53 -8.74
N ILE A 90 4.24 -2.90 -9.12
CA ILE A 90 3.14 -1.96 -9.28
C ILE A 90 2.77 -1.29 -7.95
N ILE A 91 2.68 -2.06 -6.86
CA ILE A 91 2.37 -1.50 -5.54
C ILE A 91 3.47 -0.51 -5.13
N ILE A 92 4.74 -0.88 -5.27
CA ILE A 92 5.87 -0.01 -4.91
C ILE A 92 5.87 1.28 -5.75
N GLU A 93 5.73 1.16 -7.06
CA GLU A 93 5.73 2.32 -7.97
C GLU A 93 4.59 3.28 -7.64
N ASN A 94 3.36 2.77 -7.49
CA ASN A 94 2.20 3.60 -7.20
C ASN A 94 2.23 4.16 -5.79
N LEU A 95 2.80 3.45 -4.81
CA LEU A 95 3.03 3.97 -3.46
C LEU A 95 3.93 5.21 -3.49
N MET A 96 5.03 5.15 -4.23
CA MET A 96 5.95 6.29 -4.36
C MET A 96 5.31 7.47 -5.10
N ILE A 97 4.48 7.20 -6.11
CA ILE A 97 3.68 8.24 -6.80
C ILE A 97 2.70 8.89 -5.82
N LEU A 98 2.00 8.10 -5.01
CA LEU A 98 1.03 8.61 -4.03
C LEU A 98 1.68 9.49 -2.98
N ILE A 99 2.80 9.05 -2.41
CA ILE A 99 3.55 9.83 -1.42
C ILE A 99 3.96 11.21 -1.99
N LYS A 100 4.42 11.24 -3.24
CA LYS A 100 4.83 12.48 -3.90
C LYS A 100 3.65 13.39 -4.25
N LYS A 101 2.57 12.82 -4.75
CA LYS A 101 1.42 13.58 -5.27
C LYS A 101 0.52 14.12 -4.15
N HIS A 102 0.44 13.40 -3.05
CA HIS A 102 -0.47 13.73 -1.96
C HIS A 102 0.27 13.75 -0.63
N PRO A 103 0.91 14.88 -0.27
CA PRO A 103 1.52 15.04 1.05
C PRO A 103 0.45 14.89 2.15
N PRO A 104 0.86 14.53 3.38
CA PRO A 104 -0.06 14.41 4.49
C PRO A 104 -0.80 15.75 4.70
N PRO A 105 -2.10 15.72 5.02
CA PRO A 105 -2.88 16.95 5.23
C PRO A 105 -2.26 17.85 6.31
N ASP A 106 -2.44 19.17 6.19
CA ASP A 106 -1.95 20.11 7.19
C ASP A 106 -2.53 19.78 8.57
N LYS A 107 -1.66 19.78 9.59
CA LYS A 107 -1.97 19.46 11.00
C LYS A 107 -2.32 17.99 11.30
N THR A 108 -1.99 17.05 10.40
CA THR A 108 -2.04 15.62 10.72
C THR A 108 -0.66 15.05 11.08
N ARG A 109 -0.62 13.79 11.51
CA ARG A 109 0.63 13.02 11.65
C ARG A 109 1.44 13.06 10.35
N PHE A 110 2.76 12.91 10.47
CA PHE A 110 3.75 12.85 9.40
C PHE A 110 4.08 14.18 8.70
N VAL A 111 3.52 15.29 9.16
CA VAL A 111 3.94 16.63 8.72
C VAL A 111 5.31 16.99 9.32
N ASP A 112 5.52 16.69 10.60
CA ASP A 112 6.81 16.82 11.29
C ASP A 112 7.11 15.53 12.06
N TRP A 113 8.02 14.73 11.52
CA TRP A 113 8.41 13.45 12.10
C TRP A 113 9.04 13.60 13.48
N ARG A 114 9.67 14.74 13.79
CA ARG A 114 10.23 15.01 15.13
C ARG A 114 9.11 15.14 16.14
N HIS A 115 8.07 15.89 15.76
CA HIS A 115 6.86 16.01 16.57
C HIS A 115 6.19 14.65 16.75
N ASP A 116 6.11 13.82 15.70
CA ASP A 116 5.53 12.48 15.79
C ASP A 116 6.31 11.56 16.76
N ILE A 117 7.65 11.59 16.74
CA ILE A 117 8.48 10.85 17.70
C ILE A 117 8.19 11.30 19.13
N LEU A 118 8.17 12.61 19.38
CA LEU A 118 8.05 13.18 20.73
C LEU A 118 6.64 13.09 21.30
N THR A 119 5.62 12.89 20.46
CA THR A 119 4.22 12.79 20.90
C THR A 119 3.67 11.37 20.87
N ASN A 120 4.32 10.43 20.16
CA ASN A 120 3.91 9.04 20.14
C ASN A 120 4.46 8.27 21.34
N GLY A 121 3.69 8.26 22.43
CA GLY A 121 4.06 7.56 23.67
C GLY A 121 4.37 6.06 23.48
N VAL A 122 3.75 5.39 22.50
CA VAL A 122 4.04 3.98 22.19
C VAL A 122 5.44 3.86 21.59
N THR A 123 5.77 4.69 20.59
CA THR A 123 7.11 4.71 19.98
C THR A 123 8.17 5.03 21.02
N ILE A 124 7.92 6.01 21.89
CA ILE A 124 8.87 6.38 22.97
C ILE A 124 9.07 5.21 23.94
N ALA A 125 8.00 4.54 24.36
CA ALA A 125 8.06 3.46 25.34
C ALA A 125 8.67 2.16 24.77
N SER A 126 8.51 1.90 23.47
CA SER A 126 8.96 0.65 22.83
C SER A 126 10.37 0.74 22.23
N SER A 127 10.88 1.95 22.00
CA SER A 127 12.18 2.17 21.35
C SER A 127 13.33 2.17 22.36
N ARG A 128 14.43 1.50 22.02
CA ARG A 128 15.64 1.46 22.87
C ARG A 128 16.59 2.62 22.60
N SER A 129 16.38 3.34 21.49
CA SER A 129 17.16 4.49 21.09
C SER A 129 16.32 5.47 20.27
N PHE A 130 16.83 6.70 20.09
CA PHE A 130 16.23 7.67 19.17
C PHE A 130 16.22 7.15 17.72
N TYR A 131 17.27 6.42 17.33
CA TYR A 131 17.32 5.79 16.01
C TYR A 131 16.18 4.79 15.82
N ASP A 132 15.93 3.91 16.81
CA ASP A 132 14.80 2.97 16.75
C ASP A 132 13.46 3.71 16.67
N ALA A 133 13.29 4.78 17.44
CA ALA A 133 12.08 5.60 17.41
C ALA A 133 11.86 6.26 16.04
N PHE A 134 12.94 6.70 15.40
CA PHE A 134 12.92 7.24 14.05
C PHE A 134 12.56 6.18 13.01
N GLN A 135 13.15 4.97 13.10
CA GLN A 135 12.83 3.83 12.22
C GLN A 135 11.36 3.42 12.31
N VAL A 136 10.83 3.36 13.53
CA VAL A 136 9.40 3.08 13.77
C VAL A 136 8.54 4.17 13.14
N THR A 137 8.91 5.44 13.30
CA THR A 137 8.15 6.57 12.74
C THR A 137 8.13 6.54 11.21
N ILE A 138 9.27 6.24 10.57
CA ILE A 138 9.34 6.03 9.11
C ILE A 138 8.47 4.86 8.69
N SER A 139 8.54 3.73 9.41
CA SER A 139 7.74 2.55 9.10
C SER A 139 6.24 2.85 9.17
N MET A 140 5.80 3.60 10.19
CA MET A 140 4.41 4.05 10.33
C MET A 140 3.97 4.96 9.18
N PHE A 141 4.85 5.84 8.69
CA PHE A 141 4.58 6.69 7.54
C PHE A 141 4.31 5.86 6.29
N TYR A 142 5.20 4.93 5.94
CA TYR A 142 5.00 4.06 4.78
C TYR A 142 3.78 3.14 4.94
N GLU A 143 3.55 2.62 6.15
CA GLU A 143 2.38 1.80 6.45
C GLU A 143 1.07 2.56 6.19
N ALA A 144 1.00 3.85 6.56
CA ALA A 144 -0.19 4.65 6.35
C ALA A 144 -0.53 4.81 4.85
N TYR A 145 0.47 5.12 4.02
CA TYR A 145 0.29 5.25 2.57
C TYR A 145 0.07 3.89 1.88
N LEU A 146 0.77 2.84 2.32
CA LEU A 146 0.57 1.51 1.78
C LEU A 146 -0.84 1.02 2.09
N SER A 147 -1.30 1.18 3.34
CA SER A 147 -2.67 0.83 3.72
C SER A 147 -3.70 1.57 2.87
N LEU A 148 -3.48 2.86 2.62
CA LEU A 148 -4.34 3.65 1.73
C LEU A 148 -4.41 3.05 0.30
N LEU A 149 -3.25 2.73 -0.28
CA LEU A 149 -3.17 2.13 -1.61
C LEU A 149 -3.85 0.76 -1.67
N LEU A 150 -3.56 -0.13 -0.72
CA LEU A 150 -4.12 -1.48 -0.70
C LEU A 150 -5.65 -1.43 -0.53
N VAL A 151 -6.18 -0.52 0.29
CA VAL A 151 -7.63 -0.32 0.42
C VAL A 151 -8.25 0.11 -0.89
N HIS A 152 -7.59 1.02 -1.61
CA HIS A 152 -8.04 1.45 -2.92
C HIS A 152 -8.07 0.29 -3.92
N LEU A 153 -6.98 -0.48 -4.00
CA LEU A 153 -6.89 -1.66 -4.86
C LEU A 153 -7.99 -2.69 -4.56
N GLU A 154 -8.27 -2.91 -3.28
CA GLU A 154 -9.31 -3.83 -2.82
C GLU A 154 -10.72 -3.32 -3.15
N LYS A 155 -11.02 -2.06 -2.81
CA LYS A 155 -12.33 -1.41 -3.05
C LYS A 155 -12.74 -1.42 -4.51
N TYR A 156 -11.77 -1.24 -5.41
CA TYR A 156 -11.99 -1.24 -6.86
C TYR A 156 -11.63 -2.58 -7.52
N GLN A 157 -11.46 -3.66 -6.75
CA GLN A 157 -11.23 -5.03 -7.24
C GLN A 157 -10.04 -5.22 -8.17
N PHE A 158 -9.01 -4.39 -8.03
CA PHE A 158 -7.77 -4.56 -8.76
C PHE A 158 -7.08 -5.87 -8.41
N PHE A 159 -7.18 -6.33 -7.16
CA PHE A 159 -6.63 -7.62 -6.74
C PHE A 159 -7.30 -8.81 -7.41
N ASP A 160 -8.64 -8.85 -7.46
CA ASP A 160 -9.36 -9.96 -8.09
C ASP A 160 -9.15 -9.96 -9.61
N ALA A 161 -9.17 -8.78 -10.23
CA ALA A 161 -8.84 -8.63 -11.63
C ALA A 161 -7.40 -9.06 -11.94
N TYR A 162 -6.45 -8.78 -11.04
CA TYR A 162 -5.08 -9.23 -11.18
C TYR A 162 -4.95 -10.75 -11.07
N LEU A 163 -5.60 -11.38 -10.09
CA LEU A 163 -5.59 -12.83 -9.93
C LEU A 163 -6.23 -13.53 -11.15
N PHE A 164 -7.29 -12.95 -11.72
CA PHE A 164 -7.88 -13.44 -12.96
C PHE A 164 -6.91 -13.31 -14.14
N LEU A 165 -6.25 -12.16 -14.29
CA LEU A 165 -5.22 -11.90 -15.30
C LEU A 165 -4.05 -12.88 -15.25
N ALA A 166 -3.55 -13.14 -14.05
CA ALA A 166 -2.40 -14.02 -13.81
C ALA A 166 -2.70 -15.49 -14.15
N ASN A 167 -3.97 -15.88 -14.15
CA ASN A 167 -4.43 -17.23 -14.45
C ASN A 167 -4.98 -17.38 -15.88
N ASN A 168 -4.97 -16.31 -16.70
CA ASN A 168 -5.44 -16.38 -18.08
C ASN A 168 -4.31 -16.86 -19.00
N HIS A 169 -4.57 -17.92 -19.77
CA HIS A 169 -3.59 -18.54 -20.68
C HIS A 169 -3.63 -17.98 -22.11
N ASP A 170 -4.61 -17.12 -22.43
CA ASP A 170 -4.69 -16.43 -23.72
C ASP A 170 -3.84 -15.16 -23.67
N GLU A 171 -2.71 -15.16 -24.40
CA GLU A 171 -1.74 -14.05 -24.43
C GLU A 171 -2.34 -12.73 -24.95
N LEU A 172 -3.18 -12.78 -25.99
CA LEU A 172 -3.80 -11.58 -26.58
C LEU A 172 -4.80 -10.97 -25.60
N MET A 173 -5.63 -11.83 -25.01
CA MET A 173 -6.60 -11.40 -24.00
C MET A 173 -5.89 -10.87 -22.75
N GLN A 174 -4.82 -11.53 -22.31
CA GLN A 174 -4.01 -11.11 -21.17
C GLN A 174 -3.37 -9.74 -21.41
N ALA A 175 -2.81 -9.48 -22.60
CA ALA A 175 -2.24 -8.18 -22.96
C ALA A 175 -3.29 -7.07 -22.95
N TYR A 176 -4.47 -7.33 -23.54
CA TYR A 176 -5.58 -6.39 -23.55
C TYR A 176 -6.07 -6.06 -22.13
N LEU A 177 -6.33 -7.09 -21.32
CA LEU A 177 -6.81 -6.92 -19.96
C LEU A 177 -5.76 -6.27 -19.05
N SER A 178 -4.46 -6.53 -19.27
CA SER A 178 -3.36 -5.90 -18.54
C SER A 178 -3.31 -4.40 -18.81
N LYS A 179 -3.50 -4.00 -20.07
CA LYS A 179 -3.62 -2.58 -20.44
C LYS A 179 -4.82 -1.94 -19.76
N LEU A 180 -5.99 -2.58 -19.83
CA LEU A 180 -7.21 -2.08 -19.19
C LEU A 180 -7.04 -1.95 -17.66
N TRP A 181 -6.34 -2.90 -17.04
CA TRP A 181 -6.01 -2.87 -15.62
C TRP A 181 -5.15 -1.66 -15.25
N ILE A 182 -4.05 -1.42 -16.00
CA ILE A 182 -3.15 -0.29 -15.76
C ILE A 182 -3.87 1.05 -15.98
N ASP A 183 -4.61 1.18 -17.07
CA ASP A 183 -5.32 2.42 -17.41
C ASP A 183 -6.39 2.75 -16.35
N SER A 184 -7.13 1.73 -15.89
CA SER A 184 -8.12 1.87 -14.81
C SER A 184 -7.45 2.23 -13.49
N LEU A 185 -6.29 1.64 -13.18
CA LEU A 185 -5.56 1.96 -11.96
C LEU A 185 -5.15 3.43 -11.94
N LYS A 186 -4.51 3.90 -13.02
CA LYS A 186 -4.09 5.29 -13.16
C LYS A 186 -5.25 6.26 -12.97
N ALA A 187 -6.35 6.05 -13.71
CA ALA A 187 -7.53 6.90 -13.63
C ALA A 187 -8.15 6.91 -12.23
N SER A 188 -8.25 5.74 -11.58
CA SER A 188 -8.87 5.66 -10.24
C SER A 188 -7.99 6.30 -9.16
N LEU A 189 -6.67 6.18 -9.25
CA LEU A 189 -5.72 6.77 -8.30
C LEU A 189 -5.71 8.31 -8.35
N GLU A 190 -6.12 8.94 -9.44
CA GLU A 190 -6.29 10.40 -9.51
C GLU A 190 -7.35 10.91 -8.52
N SER A 191 -8.31 10.05 -8.16
CA SER A 191 -9.43 10.37 -7.27
C SER A 191 -9.30 9.79 -5.86
N ILE A 192 -8.11 9.28 -5.50
CA ILE A 192 -7.92 8.63 -4.20
C ILE A 192 -8.15 9.62 -3.06
N GLY A 193 -9.04 9.26 -2.14
CA GLY A 193 -9.35 10.06 -0.96
C GLY A 193 -8.48 9.64 0.23
N MET A 194 -7.94 10.60 0.97
CA MET A 194 -7.09 10.35 2.16
C MET A 194 -7.86 9.92 3.42
N THR A 195 -9.18 9.74 3.35
CA THR A 195 -10.05 9.53 4.52
C THR A 195 -9.81 8.20 5.23
N THR A 196 -9.22 7.21 4.56
CA THR A 196 -8.90 5.91 5.15
C THR A 196 -7.48 5.84 5.72
N MET A 197 -6.71 6.92 5.60
CA MET A 197 -5.37 7.01 6.15
C MET A 197 -5.43 6.93 7.68
N ASN A 198 -4.52 6.15 8.29
CA ASN A 198 -4.41 5.95 9.74
C ASN A 198 -5.59 5.25 10.43
N LEU A 199 -6.48 4.56 9.69
CA LEU A 199 -7.48 3.70 10.31
C LEU A 199 -6.87 2.38 10.79
N ASP A 200 -7.18 1.97 12.01
CA ASP A 200 -6.75 0.68 12.59
C ASP A 200 -7.54 -0.50 12.02
N VAL A 201 -8.78 -0.24 11.59
CA VAL A 201 -9.73 -1.23 11.10
C VAL A 201 -10.44 -0.67 9.88
N ILE A 202 -10.48 -1.45 8.79
CA ILE A 202 -11.03 -1.01 7.52
C ILE A 202 -12.06 -2.03 7.05
N ASN A 203 -13.32 -1.61 7.03
CA ASN A 203 -14.43 -2.45 6.58
C ASN A 203 -14.50 -2.44 5.06
N ILE A 204 -14.46 -3.63 4.46
CA ILE A 204 -14.49 -3.82 3.01
C ILE A 204 -15.64 -4.74 2.65
N SER A 205 -16.56 -4.25 1.83
CA SER A 205 -17.60 -5.08 1.21
C SER A 205 -16.97 -5.81 0.02
N LEU A 206 -16.76 -7.13 0.17
CA LEU A 206 -16.17 -7.94 -0.89
C LEU A 206 -17.28 -8.56 -1.76
N VAL A 207 -17.08 -8.52 -3.08
CA VAL A 207 -18.02 -9.11 -4.05
C VAL A 207 -17.26 -10.09 -4.94
N PHE A 208 -17.40 -11.38 -4.67
CA PHE A 208 -16.72 -12.41 -5.43
C PHE A 208 -17.23 -12.55 -6.88
N GLY A 209 -16.38 -13.07 -7.75
CA GLY A 209 -16.72 -13.45 -9.13
C GLY A 209 -16.64 -12.30 -10.14
N LEU A 210 -16.29 -11.09 -9.69
CA LEU A 210 -16.01 -9.96 -10.56
C LEU A 210 -14.55 -10.03 -11.03
N ARG A 211 -14.33 -9.91 -12.33
CA ARG A 211 -13.05 -10.21 -12.99
C ARG A 211 -12.37 -8.97 -13.60
N LEU A 212 -13.04 -7.83 -13.55
CA LEU A 212 -12.56 -6.58 -14.13
C LEU A 212 -12.35 -5.54 -13.03
N PRO A 213 -11.36 -4.66 -13.18
CA PRO A 213 -11.19 -3.54 -12.26
C PRO A 213 -12.43 -2.65 -12.27
N CYS A 214 -12.69 -1.99 -11.16
CA CYS A 214 -13.85 -1.12 -10.92
C CYS A 214 -15.23 -1.82 -10.96
N ALA A 215 -15.31 -3.11 -11.28
CA ALA A 215 -16.56 -3.85 -11.41
C ALA A 215 -17.40 -3.84 -10.13
N ALA A 216 -16.78 -3.87 -8.94
CA ALA A 216 -17.51 -3.75 -7.67
C ALA A 216 -18.32 -2.45 -7.58
N THR A 217 -17.77 -1.34 -8.09
CA THR A 217 -18.47 -0.05 -8.06
C THR A 217 -19.68 -0.04 -8.98
N GLU A 218 -19.57 -0.67 -10.15
CA GLU A 218 -20.68 -0.86 -11.08
C GLU A 218 -21.74 -1.78 -10.50
N TYR A 219 -21.30 -2.91 -9.91
CA TYR A 219 -22.17 -3.86 -9.23
C TYR A 219 -23.01 -3.18 -8.13
N GLU A 220 -22.38 -2.40 -7.25
CA GLU A 220 -23.09 -1.70 -6.18
C GLU A 220 -24.05 -0.62 -6.72
N LYS A 221 -23.69 0.10 -7.80
CA LYS A 221 -24.62 1.02 -8.48
C LYS A 221 -25.85 0.29 -9.00
N ILE A 222 -25.66 -0.83 -9.71
CA ILE A 222 -26.76 -1.65 -10.25
C ILE A 222 -27.62 -2.21 -9.11
N ARG A 223 -27.00 -2.71 -8.05
CA ARG A 223 -27.69 -3.23 -6.85
C ARG A 223 -28.56 -2.15 -6.19
N ASN A 224 -28.05 -0.93 -6.08
CA ASN A 224 -28.80 0.19 -5.50
C ASN A 224 -29.98 0.63 -6.37
N ILE A 225 -29.86 0.55 -7.70
CA ILE A 225 -31.00 0.80 -8.61
C ILE A 225 -32.09 -0.25 -8.38
N ARG A 226 -31.73 -1.54 -8.28
CA ARG A 226 -32.68 -2.66 -8.11
C ARG A 226 -33.39 -2.69 -6.75
N LYS A 227 -32.85 -1.99 -5.75
CA LYS A 227 -33.43 -1.88 -4.40
C LYS A 227 -34.37 -0.67 -4.25
N LYS A 228 -34.45 0.20 -5.26
CA LYS A 228 -35.45 1.27 -5.35
C LYS A 228 -36.68 0.76 -6.08
#